data_AF-A0AAN9Y8A7-F1
#
_entry.id   AF-A0AAN9Y8A7-F1
#
_cell.length_a   1.000
_cell.length_b   1.000
_cell.length_c   1.000
_cell.angle_alpha   90.00
_cell.angle_beta   90.00
_cell.angle_gamma   90.00
#
_symmetry.space_group_name_H-M   'P 1'
#
loop_
_entity.id
_entity.type
_entity.pdbx_description
1 polymer ?
#
loop_
_entity_poly.entity_id
_entity_poly.type
_entity_poly.pdbx_seq_one_letter_code
_entity_poly.pdbx_strand_id
1 'polypeptide(L)'
;MWQFPWTTLWSKSEVLIRTKKKTYSLDNMEELFNDLGSPEGWEMYKNLEPFMTNLEDPGVPVYCIYGVGFKTVESIYYSGSILDSFTKAKCGNGDGIVNLRSFEVCKQWKNAEVKPFWGVNHFTIQSNSRVIEYIIEQINKS
;
A
#
# COMPACT_ATOMS: atom_id res chain seq x y z
N MET A 1 3.31 10.39 6.37
CA MET A 1 2.64 10.66 5.07
C MET A 1 3.39 10.10 3.86
N TRP A 2 4.51 9.41 4.06
CA TRP A 2 5.24 8.73 2.98
C TRP A 2 4.60 7.41 2.51
N GLN A 3 3.75 6.81 3.36
CA GLN A 3 3.02 5.55 3.10
C GLN A 3 1.67 5.75 2.38
N PHE A 4 1.39 6.95 1.87
CA PHE A 4 0.17 7.17 1.10
C PHE A 4 0.26 6.47 -0.26
N PRO A 5 -0.87 6.18 -0.92
CA PRO A 5 -0.89 5.66 -2.28
C PRO A 5 -0.14 6.59 -3.25
N TRP A 6 0.70 6.03 -4.12
CA TRP A 6 1.49 6.79 -5.09
C TRP A 6 0.80 6.84 -6.45
N THR A 7 0.94 7.94 -7.16
CA THR A 7 0.32 8.14 -8.49
C THR A 7 0.88 7.20 -9.57
N THR A 8 2.04 6.57 -9.31
CA THR A 8 2.60 5.51 -10.15
C THR A 8 1.83 4.20 -10.08
N LEU A 9 1.05 3.98 -9.02
CA LEU A 9 0.33 2.72 -8.75
C LEU A 9 -1.18 2.90 -8.57
N TRP A 10 -1.64 4.12 -8.29
CA TRP A 10 -3.05 4.49 -8.21
C TRP A 10 -3.35 5.60 -9.22
N SER A 11 -4.49 5.49 -9.91
CA SER A 11 -4.96 6.60 -10.74
C SER A 11 -5.23 7.81 -9.85
N LYS A 12 -4.92 9.02 -10.34
CA LYS A 12 -5.13 10.22 -9.56
C LYS A 12 -6.59 10.43 -9.15
N SER A 13 -7.51 10.00 -10.02
CA SER A 13 -8.96 10.05 -9.84
C SER A 13 -9.55 8.81 -9.16
N GLU A 14 -8.72 7.83 -8.77
CA GLU A 14 -9.19 6.66 -8.05
C GLU A 14 -9.75 7.07 -6.68
N VAL A 15 -10.94 6.57 -6.35
CA VAL A 15 -11.61 6.89 -5.10
C VAL A 15 -10.90 6.21 -3.94
N LEU A 16 -10.30 6.98 -3.05
CA LEU A 16 -9.68 6.48 -1.81
C LEU A 16 -10.67 6.53 -0.65
N ILE A 17 -11.33 7.67 -0.49
CA ILE A 17 -12.30 7.89 0.59
C ILE A 17 -13.55 8.54 0.01
N ARG A 18 -14.73 8.08 0.42
CA ARG A 18 -16.00 8.72 0.07
C ARG A 18 -16.81 8.95 1.32
N THR A 19 -17.27 10.18 1.51
CA THR A 19 -18.20 10.58 2.55
C THR A 19 -19.57 10.86 1.94
N LYS A 20 -20.54 11.27 2.76
CA LYS A 20 -21.85 11.71 2.25
C LYS A 20 -21.76 12.95 1.37
N LYS A 21 -20.77 13.81 1.61
CA LYS A 21 -20.65 15.13 0.97
C LYS A 21 -19.52 15.22 -0.06
N LYS A 22 -18.45 14.43 0.09
CA LYS A 22 -17.23 14.55 -0.70
C LYS A 22 -16.65 13.20 -1.08
N THR A 23 -15.91 13.18 -2.18
CA THR A 23 -15.07 12.05 -2.59
C THR A 23 -13.63 12.55 -2.65
N TYR A 24 -12.73 11.82 -1.99
CA TYR A 24 -11.30 12.10 -1.95
C TYR A 24 -10.54 11.06 -2.77
N SER A 25 -9.55 11.57 -3.49
CA SER A 25 -8.66 10.87 -4.40
C SER A 25 -7.28 11.53 -4.31
N LEU A 26 -6.29 11.05 -5.05
CA LEU A 26 -4.97 11.69 -5.05
C LEU A 26 -5.00 13.11 -5.66
N ASP A 27 -6.02 13.45 -6.47
CA ASP A 27 -6.18 14.79 -7.06
C ASP A 27 -6.60 15.88 -6.05
N ASN A 28 -7.12 15.52 -4.87
CA ASN A 28 -7.63 16.49 -3.88
C ASN A 28 -7.20 16.18 -2.44
N MET A 29 -5.95 15.75 -2.28
CA MET A 29 -5.36 15.44 -0.97
C MET A 29 -5.32 16.64 -0.01
N GLU A 30 -5.15 17.86 -0.50
CA GLU A 30 -5.21 19.08 0.32
C GLU A 30 -6.56 19.21 1.05
N GLU A 31 -7.66 19.00 0.34
CA GLU A 31 -8.99 19.02 0.94
C GLU A 31 -9.16 17.92 1.98
N LEU A 32 -8.62 16.72 1.72
CA LEU A 32 -8.65 15.61 2.66
C LEU A 32 -7.97 15.99 3.98
N PHE A 33 -6.76 16.54 3.92
CA PHE A 33 -6.00 16.94 5.10
C PHE A 33 -6.68 18.08 5.87
N ASN A 34 -7.23 19.07 5.17
CA ASN A 34 -7.98 20.15 5.79
C ASN A 34 -9.26 19.65 6.48
N ASP A 35 -10.03 18.76 5.83
CA ASP A 35 -11.26 18.19 6.39
C ASP A 35 -10.98 17.22 7.56
N LEU A 36 -9.78 16.66 7.64
CA LEU A 36 -9.28 15.89 8.79
C LEU A 36 -8.77 16.80 9.93
N GLY A 37 -8.70 18.12 9.73
CA GLY A 37 -8.14 19.05 10.70
C GLY A 37 -6.61 18.97 10.85
N SER A 38 -5.91 18.54 9.79
CA SER A 38 -4.45 18.39 9.77
C SER A 38 -3.82 19.10 8.55
N PRO A 39 -3.89 20.44 8.47
CA PRO A 39 -3.27 21.21 7.38
C PRO A 39 -1.74 21.04 7.35
N GLU A 40 -1.08 20.82 8.49
CA GLU A 40 0.35 20.51 8.53
C GLU A 40 0.65 19.18 7.83
N GLY A 41 -0.33 18.26 7.84
CA GLY A 41 -0.29 17.02 7.07
C GLY A 41 -0.12 17.30 5.57
N TRP A 42 -0.90 18.23 5.04
CA TRP A 42 -0.74 18.61 3.64
C TRP A 42 0.67 19.11 3.30
N GLU A 43 1.27 19.90 4.19
CA GLU A 43 2.63 20.40 3.99
C GLU A 43 3.67 19.27 3.95
N MET A 44 3.63 18.29 4.88
CA MET A 44 4.59 17.19 4.79
C MET A 44 4.25 16.20 3.67
N TYR A 45 3.00 16.11 3.18
CA TYR A 45 2.69 15.32 1.98
C TYR A 45 3.35 15.94 0.75
N LYS A 46 3.19 17.25 0.53
CA LYS A 46 3.84 17.99 -0.57
C LYS A 46 5.36 17.83 -0.55
N ASN A 47 5.98 17.90 0.63
CA ASN A 47 7.43 17.75 0.76
C ASN A 47 7.93 16.36 0.37
N LEU A 48 7.07 15.33 0.48
CA LEU A 48 7.41 13.95 0.16
C LEU A 48 7.03 13.56 -1.27
N GLU A 49 6.03 14.21 -1.87
CA GLU A 49 5.49 13.87 -3.19
C GLU A 49 6.55 13.71 -4.29
N PRO A 50 7.57 14.60 -4.41
CA PRO A 50 8.63 14.43 -5.41
C PRO A 50 9.40 13.11 -5.28
N PHE A 51 9.51 12.58 -4.07
CA PHE A 51 10.22 11.33 -3.78
C PHE A 51 9.31 10.08 -3.92
N MET A 52 7.99 10.26 -3.98
CA MET A 52 6.98 9.20 -4.10
C MET A 52 6.74 8.77 -5.57
N THR A 53 7.79 8.74 -6.37
CA THR A 53 7.71 8.47 -7.82
C THR A 53 8.70 7.42 -8.29
N ASN A 54 9.80 7.21 -7.56
CA ASN A 54 10.86 6.31 -8.00
C ASN A 54 10.60 4.87 -7.54
N LEU A 55 10.40 3.97 -8.51
CA LEU A 55 10.26 2.53 -8.31
C LEU A 55 11.34 1.74 -9.11
N GLU A 56 12.46 2.38 -9.42
CA GLU A 56 13.56 1.85 -10.19
C GLU A 56 14.13 0.54 -9.62
N ASP A 57 14.70 -0.26 -10.51
CA ASP A 57 15.41 -1.48 -10.17
C ASP A 57 16.64 -1.16 -9.30
N PRO A 58 16.80 -1.79 -8.12
CA PRO A 58 17.95 -1.54 -7.25
C PRO A 58 19.28 -2.03 -7.82
N GLY A 59 19.31 -2.74 -8.95
CA GLY A 59 20.53 -3.13 -9.65
C GLY A 59 21.27 -4.32 -9.03
N VAL A 60 20.64 -5.01 -8.08
CA VAL A 60 21.17 -6.19 -7.38
C VAL A 60 20.17 -7.34 -7.46
N PRO A 61 20.57 -8.61 -7.20
CA PRO A 61 19.62 -9.69 -7.01
C PRO A 61 18.64 -9.36 -5.88
N VAL A 62 17.34 -9.54 -6.13
CA VAL A 62 16.28 -9.26 -5.15
C VAL A 62 15.41 -10.48 -4.93
N TYR A 63 15.16 -10.83 -3.67
CA TYR A 63 14.10 -11.76 -3.30
C TYR A 63 12.89 -10.96 -2.79
N CYS A 64 11.85 -10.86 -3.61
CA CYS A 64 10.64 -10.12 -3.30
C CYS A 64 9.61 -11.03 -2.62
N ILE A 65 9.47 -10.90 -1.30
CA ILE A 65 8.67 -11.77 -0.44
C ILE A 65 7.49 -10.97 0.12
N TYR A 66 6.27 -11.47 -0.06
CA TYR A 66 5.07 -10.82 0.48
C TYR A 66 3.91 -11.79 0.71
N GLY A 67 3.00 -11.40 1.60
CA GLY A 67 1.78 -12.14 1.91
C GLY A 67 0.65 -11.82 0.91
N VAL A 68 -0.21 -12.80 0.64
CA VAL A 68 -1.41 -12.64 -0.22
C VAL A 68 -2.59 -13.46 0.28
N GLY A 69 -3.79 -13.16 -0.23
CA GLY A 69 -5.01 -13.92 0.04
C GLY A 69 -5.89 -13.33 1.14
N PHE A 70 -5.57 -12.15 1.64
CA PHE A 70 -6.41 -11.41 2.59
C PHE A 70 -7.16 -10.29 1.88
N LYS A 71 -8.35 -9.97 2.40
CA LYS A 71 -9.09 -8.77 2.00
C LYS A 71 -8.35 -7.55 2.54
N THR A 72 -7.73 -6.78 1.66
CA THR A 72 -7.03 -5.54 2.01
C THR A 72 -7.83 -4.34 1.52
N VAL A 73 -8.02 -3.33 2.39
CA VAL A 73 -8.77 -2.12 2.05
C VAL A 73 -8.16 -1.40 0.85
N GLU A 74 -8.99 -1.00 -0.10
CA GLU A 74 -8.63 -0.13 -1.23
C GLU A 74 -9.35 1.21 -1.18
N SER A 75 -10.57 1.23 -0.65
CA SER A 75 -11.31 2.47 -0.44
C SER A 75 -12.29 2.36 0.73
N ILE A 76 -12.54 3.49 1.37
CA ILE A 76 -13.34 3.58 2.59
C ILE A 76 -14.54 4.50 2.35
N TYR A 77 -15.72 4.09 2.85
CA TYR A 77 -16.98 4.79 2.69
C TYR A 77 -17.59 5.17 4.04
N TYR A 78 -17.86 6.46 4.23
CA TYR A 78 -18.47 7.04 5.42
C TYR A 78 -19.90 7.48 5.10
N SER A 79 -20.85 7.19 6.00
CA SER A 79 -22.25 7.64 5.88
C SER A 79 -22.44 9.11 6.27
N GLY A 80 -21.46 9.70 6.96
CA GLY A 80 -21.49 11.07 7.44
C GLY A 80 -20.23 11.83 7.07
N SER A 81 -19.53 12.35 8.06
CA SER A 81 -18.24 13.03 7.93
C SER A 81 -17.08 12.04 7.88
N ILE A 82 -15.89 12.51 7.50
CA ILE A 82 -14.66 11.71 7.54
C ILE A 82 -14.16 11.43 8.96
N LEU A 83 -14.62 12.21 9.95
CA LEU A 83 -14.30 12.04 11.37
C LEU A 83 -15.20 11.00 12.06
N ASP A 84 -16.24 10.53 11.37
CA ASP A 84 -17.17 9.53 11.89
C ASP A 84 -16.57 8.12 11.73
N SER A 85 -17.27 7.08 12.20
CA SER A 85 -16.91 5.71 11.85
C SER A 85 -17.26 5.41 10.39
N PHE A 86 -16.37 4.72 9.68
CA PHE A 86 -16.67 4.26 8.33
C PHE A 86 -17.75 3.17 8.37
N THR A 87 -18.51 3.06 7.28
CA THR A 87 -19.64 2.11 7.17
C THR A 87 -19.33 0.91 6.30
N LYS A 88 -18.46 1.09 5.30
CA LYS A 88 -18.06 0.06 4.37
C LYS A 88 -16.64 0.31 3.89
N ALA A 89 -15.93 -0.76 3.58
CA ALA A 89 -14.70 -0.71 2.80
C ALA A 89 -14.89 -1.54 1.53
N LYS A 90 -14.31 -1.08 0.41
CA LYS A 90 -14.01 -1.96 -0.72
C LYS A 90 -12.64 -2.56 -0.46
N CYS A 91 -12.54 -3.87 -0.59
CA CYS A 91 -11.28 -4.58 -0.42
C CYS A 91 -10.85 -5.24 -1.73
N GLY A 92 -9.55 -5.22 -1.98
CA GLY A 92 -8.85 -6.01 -2.98
C GLY A 92 -8.02 -7.12 -2.32
N ASN A 93 -7.11 -7.71 -3.10
CA ASN A 93 -6.16 -8.70 -2.59
C ASN A 93 -4.94 -8.03 -1.95
N GLY A 94 -4.35 -8.69 -0.96
CA GLY A 94 -3.11 -8.29 -0.30
C GLY A 94 -2.86 -9.12 0.96
N ASP A 95 -2.13 -8.56 1.91
CA ASP A 95 -1.76 -9.21 3.18
C ASP A 95 -2.64 -8.77 4.37
N GLY A 96 -3.73 -8.05 4.11
CA GLY A 96 -4.62 -7.46 5.11
C GLY A 96 -4.31 -5.99 5.44
N ILE A 97 -3.14 -5.47 5.07
CA ILE A 97 -2.74 -4.07 5.26
C ILE A 97 -2.28 -3.43 3.95
N VAL A 98 -1.37 -4.08 3.22
CA VAL A 98 -0.78 -3.59 1.98
C VAL A 98 -1.44 -4.27 0.78
N ASN A 99 -1.82 -3.49 -0.23
CA ASN A 99 -2.47 -4.01 -1.43
C ASN A 99 -1.46 -4.76 -2.31
N LEU A 100 -1.92 -5.81 -2.99
CA LEU A 100 -1.08 -6.61 -3.89
C LEU A 100 -0.36 -5.74 -4.93
N ARG A 101 -1.03 -4.72 -5.48
CA ARG A 101 -0.45 -3.79 -6.46
C ARG A 101 0.84 -3.11 -5.98
N SER A 102 0.98 -2.85 -4.69
CA SER A 102 2.22 -2.29 -4.10
C SER A 102 3.34 -3.31 -4.06
N PHE A 103 3.03 -4.55 -3.73
CA PHE A 103 4.03 -5.63 -3.69
C PHE A 103 4.50 -6.01 -5.10
N GLU A 104 3.63 -5.93 -6.09
CA GLU A 104 3.93 -6.36 -7.46
C GLU A 104 4.90 -5.44 -8.20
N VAL A 105 5.23 -4.26 -7.64
CA VAL A 105 6.27 -3.36 -8.16
C VAL A 105 7.55 -4.11 -8.47
N CYS A 106 8.02 -4.96 -7.55
CA CYS A 106 9.28 -5.67 -7.71
C CYS A 106 9.32 -6.61 -8.93
N LYS A 107 8.16 -6.99 -9.50
CA LYS A 107 8.09 -7.80 -10.74
C LYS A 107 8.69 -7.09 -11.94
N GLN A 108 8.80 -5.76 -11.90
CA GLN A 108 9.40 -4.97 -12.97
C GLN A 108 10.93 -4.96 -12.93
N TRP A 109 11.53 -5.40 -11.82
CA TRP A 109 12.99 -5.42 -11.66
C TRP A 109 13.57 -6.65 -12.35
N LYS A 110 14.69 -6.45 -13.06
CA LYS A 110 15.31 -7.44 -13.94
C LYS A 110 15.76 -8.69 -13.20
N ASN A 111 16.26 -8.52 -11.96
CA ASN A 111 16.85 -9.60 -11.17
C ASN A 111 16.02 -9.92 -9.92
N ALA A 112 14.70 -9.79 -9.99
CA ALA A 112 13.80 -10.10 -8.88
C ALA A 112 13.23 -11.53 -8.97
N GLU A 113 13.44 -12.33 -7.92
CA GLU A 113 12.69 -13.56 -7.66
C GLU A 113 11.50 -13.24 -6.77
N VAL A 114 10.29 -13.49 -7.26
CA VAL A 114 9.05 -13.12 -6.59
C VAL A 114 8.42 -14.33 -5.92
N LYS A 115 8.24 -14.27 -4.60
CA LYS A 115 7.68 -15.35 -3.79
C LYS A 115 6.48 -14.88 -2.96
N PRO A 116 5.25 -15.01 -3.48
CA PRO A 116 4.05 -14.74 -2.70
C PRO A 116 3.74 -15.90 -1.74
N PHE A 117 3.26 -15.56 -0.54
CA PHE A 117 2.83 -16.53 0.47
C PHE A 117 1.33 -16.41 0.74
N TRP A 118 0.56 -17.38 0.23
CA TRP A 118 -0.89 -17.40 0.44
C TRP A 118 -1.25 -17.73 1.89
N GLY A 119 -2.20 -16.99 2.45
CA GLY A 119 -2.64 -17.16 3.83
C GLY A 119 -1.64 -16.65 4.86
N VAL A 120 -0.67 -15.82 4.46
CA VAL A 120 0.21 -15.07 5.35
C VAL A 120 -0.19 -13.60 5.36
N ASN A 121 -0.52 -13.06 6.53
CA ASN A 121 -0.89 -11.66 6.69
C ASN A 121 0.31 -10.78 7.09
N HIS A 122 0.10 -9.48 7.03
CA HIS A 122 1.10 -8.46 7.33
C HIS A 122 1.88 -8.69 8.63
N PHE A 123 1.19 -9.04 9.70
CA PHE A 123 1.79 -9.17 11.04
C PHE A 123 2.48 -10.53 11.26
N THR A 124 2.03 -11.57 10.55
CA THR A 124 2.51 -12.95 10.73
C THR A 124 3.64 -13.33 9.79
N ILE A 125 3.93 -12.53 8.76
CA ILE A 125 4.95 -12.86 7.75
C ILE A 125 6.34 -13.08 8.36
N GLN A 126 6.69 -12.33 9.40
CA GLN A 126 8.01 -12.37 10.04
C GLN A 126 8.23 -13.63 10.89
N SER A 127 7.16 -14.27 11.35
CA SER A 127 7.20 -15.48 12.19
C SER A 127 6.64 -16.72 11.51
N ASN A 128 6.23 -16.62 10.23
CA ASN A 128 5.66 -17.75 9.50
C ASN A 128 6.78 -18.75 9.11
N SER A 129 6.64 -20.00 9.54
CA SER A 129 7.68 -21.02 9.32
C SER A 129 8.02 -21.19 7.83
N ARG A 130 7.03 -21.22 6.94
CA ARG A 130 7.26 -21.35 5.49
C ARG A 130 8.07 -20.18 4.90
N VAL A 131 7.87 -18.97 5.43
CA VAL A 131 8.62 -17.78 5.00
C VAL A 131 10.05 -17.86 5.50
N ILE A 132 10.24 -18.22 6.77
CA ILE A 132 11.57 -18.38 7.37
C ILE A 132 12.36 -19.50 6.67
N GLU A 133 11.73 -20.64 6.42
CA GLU A 133 12.32 -21.77 5.68
C GLU A 133 12.79 -21.33 4.29
N TYR A 134 11.94 -20.61 3.55
CA TYR A 134 12.33 -20.06 2.25
C TYR A 134 13.51 -19.10 2.33
N ILE A 135 13.54 -18.20 3.32
CA ILE A 135 14.66 -17.26 3.51
C ILE A 135 15.95 -18.03 3.79
N ILE A 136 15.92 -19.04 4.68
CA ILE A 136 17.07 -19.90 5.00
C ILE A 136 17.55 -20.63 3.74
N GLU A 137 16.64 -21.16 2.92
CA GLU A 137 17.00 -21.81 1.66
C GLU A 137 17.73 -20.87 0.70
N GLN A 138 17.29 -19.61 0.56
CA GLN A 138 17.95 -18.65 -0.35
C GLN A 138 19.32 -18.19 0.17
N ILE A 139 19.45 -18.03 1.49
CA ILE A 139 20.74 -17.74 2.13
C ILE A 139 21.73 -18.87 1.89
N ASN A 140 21.30 -20.13 2.04
CA ASN A 140 22.19 -21.29 1.87
C ASN A 140 22.58 -21.58 0.41
N LYS A 141 21.87 -21.01 -0.57
CA LYS A 141 22.20 -21.11 -2.00
C LYS A 141 23.22 -20.05 -2.46
N SER A 142 23.36 -18.97 -1.69
CA SER A 142 24.21 -17.81 -2.03
C SER A 142 25.63 -18.02 -1.51
#